data_AF-A0A3D0NM30-F1
#
_entry.id   AF-A0A3D0NM30-F1
#
_cell.length_a   1.000
_cell.length_b   1.000
_cell.length_c   1.000
_cell.angle_alpha   90.00
_cell.angle_beta   90.00
_cell.angle_gamma   90.00
#
_symmetry.space_group_name_H-M   'P 1'
#
loop_
_entity.id
_entity.type
_entity.pdbx_description
1 polymer ?
#
loop_
_entity_poly.entity_id
_entity_poly.type
_entity_poly.pdbx_seq_one_letter_code
_entity_poly.pdbx_strand_id
1 'polypeptide(L)'
;LCLLVTRLPEASRAGDRLKAVAATLDGFVLADLDLAERREGDVLGLNQSGRAGTLRFLSLAEHLEVILAARELCETVYATDSNHPGMTILAGQFSGPDRIEYLDKA
;
A
#
# COMPACT_ATOMS: atom_id res chain seq x y z
N LEU A 1 22.17 -13.33 -16.81
CA LEU A 1 22.32 -14.35 -15.75
C LEU A 1 22.30 -13.64 -14.40
N CYS A 2 21.37 -13.99 -13.52
CA CYS A 2 21.31 -13.50 -12.14
C CYS A 2 21.54 -14.69 -11.21
N LEU A 3 22.48 -14.58 -10.26
CA LEU A 3 22.79 -15.61 -9.29
C LEU A 3 22.48 -15.08 -7.90
N LEU A 4 21.61 -15.78 -7.17
CA LEU A 4 21.24 -15.45 -5.80
C LEU A 4 21.78 -16.54 -4.88
N VAL A 5 22.62 -16.16 -3.91
CA VAL A 5 23.36 -17.11 -3.06
C VAL A 5 23.15 -16.76 -1.58
N THR A 6 22.92 -17.78 -0.76
CA THR A 6 22.82 -17.65 0.70
C THR A 6 23.65 -18.74 1.39
N ARG A 7 24.14 -18.45 2.59
CA ARG A 7 24.78 -19.44 3.49
C ARG A 7 23.80 -20.06 4.48
N LEU A 8 22.55 -19.59 4.49
CA LEU A 8 21.51 -20.08 5.39
C LEU A 8 20.87 -21.35 4.84
N PRO A 9 20.28 -22.21 5.70
CA PRO A 9 19.57 -23.41 5.26
C PRO A 9 18.45 -23.09 4.27
N GLU A 10 18.18 -24.01 3.35
CA GLU A 10 17.13 -23.84 2.34
C GLU A 10 15.73 -23.71 2.94
N ALA A 11 15.48 -24.33 4.10
CA ALA A 11 14.25 -24.24 4.87
C ALA A 11 14.16 -22.98 5.76
N SER A 12 15.12 -22.05 5.65
CA SER A 12 15.06 -20.77 6.37
C SER A 12 14.21 -19.76 5.61
N ARG A 13 13.73 -18.71 6.31
CA ARG A 13 13.02 -17.59 5.67
C ARG A 13 13.79 -16.95 4.51
N ALA A 14 15.12 -16.90 4.59
CA ALA A 14 15.94 -16.40 3.50
C ALA A 14 15.93 -17.35 2.29
N GLY A 15 15.91 -18.66 2.52
CA GLY A 15 15.76 -19.68 1.49
C GLY A 15 14.39 -19.60 0.80
N ASP A 16 13.31 -19.46 1.56
CA ASP A 16 11.95 -19.31 1.02
C ASP A 16 11.82 -18.06 0.13
N ARG A 17 12.38 -16.93 0.56
CA ARG A 17 12.41 -15.69 -0.25
C ARG A 17 13.20 -15.85 -1.55
N LEU A 18 14.31 -16.59 -1.54
CA LEU A 18 15.05 -16.87 -2.77
C LEU A 18 14.28 -17.77 -3.72
N LYS A 19 13.57 -18.78 -3.19
CA LYS A 19 12.69 -19.65 -4.00
C LYS A 19 11.57 -18.86 -4.64
N ALA A 20 10.93 -17.95 -3.90
CA ALA A 20 9.90 -17.09 -4.43
C ALA A 20 10.40 -16.26 -5.63
N VAL A 21 11.53 -15.57 -5.47
CA VAL A 21 12.17 -14.79 -6.55
C VAL A 21 12.53 -15.65 -7.76
N ALA A 22 12.97 -16.90 -7.53
CA ALA A 22 13.31 -17.82 -8.61
C ALA A 22 12.08 -18.43 -9.31
N ALA A 23 10.91 -18.43 -8.67
CA ALA A 23 9.70 -19.10 -9.17
C ALA A 23 8.97 -18.29 -10.26
N THR A 24 9.26 -16.99 -10.40
CA THR A 24 8.60 -16.13 -11.38
C THR A 24 9.54 -15.04 -11.87
N LEU A 25 9.34 -14.59 -13.11
CA LEU A 25 9.96 -13.38 -13.66
C LEU A 25 9.00 -12.19 -13.61
N ASP A 26 7.76 -12.40 -13.17
CA ASP A 26 6.75 -11.35 -13.00
C ASP A 26 6.96 -10.66 -11.65
N GLY A 27 7.37 -9.39 -11.72
CA GLY A 27 7.60 -8.56 -10.55
C GLY A 27 6.33 -8.27 -9.74
N PHE A 28 5.14 -8.32 -10.34
CA PHE A 28 3.88 -8.09 -9.63
C PHE A 28 3.55 -9.25 -8.68
N VAL A 29 3.75 -10.49 -9.14
CA VAL A 29 3.55 -11.69 -8.30
C VAL A 29 4.48 -11.66 -7.08
N LEU A 30 5.72 -11.18 -7.25
CA LEU A 30 6.65 -10.99 -6.12
C LEU A 30 6.20 -9.87 -5.18
N ALA A 31 5.68 -8.77 -5.72
CA ALA A 31 5.16 -7.67 -4.92
C ALA A 31 3.95 -8.10 -4.06
N ASP A 32 3.05 -8.93 -4.60
CA ASP A 32 1.91 -9.47 -3.87
C ASP A 32 2.36 -10.38 -2.71
N LEU A 33 3.35 -11.25 -2.96
CA LEU A 33 3.93 -12.10 -1.92
C LEU A 33 4.62 -11.27 -0.83
N ASP A 34 5.37 -10.24 -1.22
CA ASP A 34 6.02 -9.32 -0.29
C ASP A 34 4.99 -8.56 0.56
N LEU A 35 3.88 -8.11 -0.04
CA LEU A 35 2.76 -7.45 0.65
C LEU A 35 2.14 -8.38 1.70
N ALA A 36 1.92 -9.65 1.35
CA ALA A 36 1.37 -10.66 2.26
C ALA A 36 2.34 -10.96 3.43
N GLU A 37 3.65 -11.08 3.17
CA GLU A 37 4.64 -11.45 4.18
C GLU A 37 4.99 -10.32 5.16
N ARG A 38 5.08 -9.10 4.65
CA ARG A 38 5.62 -7.95 5.41
C ARG A 38 4.55 -7.02 5.92
N ARG A 39 3.30 -7.27 5.52
CA ARG A 39 2.21 -6.31 5.58
C ARG A 39 2.59 -5.04 4.85
N GLU A 40 1.60 -4.21 4.71
CA GLU A 40 1.61 -2.98 3.95
C GLU A 40 2.40 -1.98 4.77
N GLY A 41 3.49 -1.51 4.19
CA GLY A 41 4.20 -0.37 4.75
C GLY A 41 3.31 0.88 4.73
N ASP A 42 3.90 2.02 5.06
CA ASP A 42 3.23 3.30 4.84
C ASP A 42 3.23 3.63 3.34
N VAL A 43 2.20 3.16 2.64
CA VAL A 43 1.95 3.43 1.21
C VAL A 43 1.66 4.90 0.91
N LEU A 44 1.37 5.72 1.92
CA LEU A 44 1.11 7.16 1.79
C LEU A 44 2.36 8.03 2.04
N GLY A 45 3.52 7.39 2.27
CA GLY A 45 4.82 8.04 2.15
C GLY A 45 5.21 9.01 3.28
N LEU A 46 4.51 9.00 4.42
CA LEU A 46 4.80 9.89 5.54
C LEU A 46 5.99 9.44 6.41
N ASN A 47 6.47 8.20 6.28
CA ASN A 47 7.44 7.64 7.23
C ASN A 47 8.85 7.46 6.63
N GLN A 48 9.60 8.55 6.49
CA GLN A 48 11.06 8.48 6.67
C GLN A 48 11.37 8.35 8.17
N SER A 49 11.64 7.11 8.62
CA SER A 49 12.35 6.73 9.86
C SER A 49 11.94 7.33 11.23
N GLY A 50 10.87 8.11 11.40
CA GLY A 50 10.65 8.87 12.65
C GLY A 50 9.25 8.97 13.25
N ARG A 51 8.17 8.77 12.49
CA ARG A 51 6.79 8.76 13.03
C ARG A 51 6.02 7.59 12.42
N ALA A 52 5.03 7.09 13.12
CA ALA A 52 4.26 5.90 12.73
C ALA A 52 2.86 6.32 12.28
N GLY A 53 2.72 6.65 11.00
CA GLY A 53 1.43 6.63 10.33
C GLY A 53 1.30 5.34 9.52
N THR A 54 1.01 4.21 10.17
CA THR A 54 0.61 3.00 9.44
C THR A 54 -0.85 3.14 9.03
N LEU A 55 -1.28 2.50 7.93
CA LEU A 55 -2.69 2.16 7.74
C LEU A 55 -3.11 1.28 8.92
N ARG A 56 -3.57 1.91 10.00
CA ARG A 56 -3.75 1.25 11.30
C ARG A 56 -4.97 0.34 11.32
N PHE A 57 -5.85 0.45 10.32
CA PHE A 57 -7.18 -0.16 10.30
C PHE A 57 -7.52 -0.92 9.02
N LEU A 58 -6.86 -0.62 7.89
CA LEU A 58 -7.16 -1.27 6.61
C LEU A 58 -5.93 -1.98 6.07
N SER A 59 -6.14 -3.21 5.59
CA SER A 59 -5.21 -3.92 4.74
C SER A 59 -5.67 -3.79 3.28
N LEU A 60 -4.92 -3.13 2.40
CA LEU A 60 -4.93 -3.28 0.95
C LEU A 60 -5.10 -4.75 0.49
N ALA A 61 -4.42 -5.71 1.11
CA ALA A 61 -4.52 -7.11 0.73
C ALA A 61 -5.87 -7.74 1.13
N GLU A 62 -6.31 -7.53 2.38
CA GLU A 62 -7.53 -8.17 2.90
C GLU A 62 -8.81 -7.36 2.64
N HIS A 63 -8.72 -6.05 2.48
CA HIS A 63 -9.85 -5.11 2.44
C HIS A 63 -9.98 -4.37 1.11
N LEU A 64 -9.40 -4.92 0.03
CA LEU A 64 -9.49 -4.34 -1.31
C LEU A 64 -10.92 -3.97 -1.70
N GLU A 65 -11.89 -4.86 -1.45
CA GLU A 65 -13.30 -4.62 -1.79
C GLU A 65 -13.87 -3.37 -1.09
N VAL A 66 -13.57 -3.20 0.20
CA VAL A 66 -14.03 -2.04 0.99
C VAL A 66 -13.40 -0.75 0.47
N ILE A 67 -12.10 -0.80 0.13
CA ILE A 67 -11.37 0.35 -0.39
C ILE A 67 -11.95 0.77 -1.75
N LEU A 68 -12.21 -0.18 -2.64
CA LEU A 68 -12.79 0.09 -3.96
C LEU A 68 -14.21 0.62 -3.85
N ALA A 69 -15.05 0.05 -2.99
CA ALA A 69 -16.40 0.54 -2.75
C ALA A 69 -16.41 1.97 -2.19
N ALA A 70 -15.51 2.28 -1.25
CA ALA A 70 -15.37 3.63 -0.71
C ALA A 70 -14.90 4.62 -1.78
N ARG A 71 -13.96 4.21 -2.64
CA ARG A 71 -13.50 5.01 -3.78
C ARG A 71 -14.64 5.32 -4.74
N GLU A 72 -15.39 4.31 -5.17
CA GLU A 72 -16.51 4.46 -6.10
C GLU A 72 -17.58 5.41 -5.53
N LEU A 73 -17.89 5.27 -4.23
CA LEU A 73 -18.81 6.18 -3.54
C LEU A 73 -18.30 7.63 -3.59
N CYS A 74 -17.03 7.85 -3.25
CA CYS A 74 -16.43 9.19 -3.28
C CYS A 74 -16.44 9.78 -4.69
N GLU A 75 -16.09 9.00 -5.72
CA GLU A 75 -16.11 9.45 -7.12
C GLU A 75 -17.53 9.82 -7.57
N THR A 76 -18.53 9.01 -7.21
CA THR A 76 -19.94 9.24 -7.57
C THR A 76 -20.50 10.49 -6.89
N VAL A 77 -20.24 10.65 -5.59
CA VAL A 77 -20.71 11.83 -4.84
C VAL A 77 -20.02 13.09 -5.36
N TYR A 78 -18.70 13.04 -5.60
CA TYR A 78 -17.94 14.17 -6.12
C TYR A 78 -18.40 14.62 -7.51
N ALA A 79 -18.70 13.67 -8.40
CA ALA A 79 -19.24 13.97 -9.72
C ALA A 79 -20.61 14.65 -9.68
N THR A 80 -21.40 14.37 -8.62
CA THR A 80 -22.73 14.94 -8.42
C THR A 80 -22.66 16.31 -7.75
N ASP A 81 -21.85 16.44 -6.69
CA ASP A 81 -21.62 17.67 -5.95
C ASP A 81 -20.19 17.69 -5.40
N SER A 82 -19.32 18.45 -6.05
CA SER A 82 -17.93 18.61 -5.64
C SER A 82 -17.74 19.36 -4.32
N ASN A 83 -18.78 20.06 -3.84
CA ASN A 83 -18.77 20.77 -2.56
C ASN A 83 -19.57 20.05 -1.47
N HIS A 84 -19.86 18.75 -1.66
CA HIS A 84 -20.67 17.97 -0.74
C HIS A 84 -20.15 18.09 0.71
N PRO A 85 -20.94 18.63 1.66
CA PRO A 85 -20.46 18.95 3.01
C PRO A 85 -19.87 17.73 3.75
N GLY A 86 -20.48 16.56 3.56
CA GLY A 86 -19.97 15.32 4.14
C GLY A 86 -18.60 14.91 3.60
N MET A 87 -18.35 15.12 2.29
CA MET A 87 -17.03 14.84 1.71
C MET A 87 -16.00 15.84 2.20
N THR A 88 -16.35 17.12 2.31
CA THR A 88 -15.47 18.15 2.88
C THR A 88 -15.02 17.81 4.30
N ILE A 89 -15.94 17.30 5.14
CA ILE A 89 -15.61 16.87 6.51
C ILE A 89 -14.66 15.66 6.50
N LEU A 90 -14.94 14.65 5.67
CA LEU A 90 -14.11 13.44 5.57
C LEU A 90 -12.71 13.76 5.02
N ALA A 91 -12.64 14.58 3.96
CA ALA A 91 -11.39 15.00 3.32
C ALA A 91 -10.56 15.91 4.22
N GLY A 92 -11.19 16.72 5.08
CA GLY A 92 -10.51 17.65 5.98
C GLY A 92 -9.47 17.00 6.90
N GLN A 93 -9.57 15.70 7.17
CA GLN A 93 -8.57 14.94 7.93
C GLN A 93 -7.23 14.80 7.18
N PHE A 94 -7.27 14.91 5.84
CA PHE A 94 -6.15 14.73 4.92
C PHE A 94 -5.66 16.04 4.30
N SER A 95 -6.46 17.12 4.31
CA SER A 95 -6.14 18.40 3.66
C SER A 95 -5.16 19.32 4.42
N GLY A 96 -4.37 18.78 5.35
CA GLY A 96 -3.37 19.55 6.11
C GLY A 96 -2.04 19.74 5.35
N PRO A 97 -1.27 20.81 5.64
CA PRO A 97 -0.02 21.12 4.93
C PRO A 97 1.04 20.02 4.99
N ASP A 98 1.04 19.18 6.03
CA ASP A 98 1.98 18.06 6.18
C ASP A 98 1.52 16.75 5.52
N ARG A 99 0.30 16.69 4.94
CA ARG A 99 -0.30 15.44 4.41
C ARG A 99 -0.55 15.43 2.91
N ILE A 100 -0.58 16.59 2.25
CA ILE A 100 -0.78 16.71 0.80
C ILE A 100 0.57 16.92 0.10
N GLU A 101 1.55 16.08 0.34
CA GLU A 101 2.81 16.09 -0.44
C GLU A 101 2.81 15.02 -1.55
N TYR A 102 1.79 14.15 -1.56
CA TYR A 102 1.66 13.02 -2.48
C TYR A 102 0.75 13.29 -3.68
N LEU A 103 -0.28 14.14 -3.53
CA LEU A 103 -1.26 14.39 -4.61
C LEU A 103 -0.70 15.19 -5.79
N ASP A 104 0.45 15.86 -5.62
CA ASP A 104 1.12 16.64 -6.67
C ASP A 104 2.22 15.86 -7.41
N LYS A 105 2.43 14.57 -7.10
CA LYS A 105 3.36 13.70 -7.85
C LYS A 105 2.61 12.93 -8.94
N ALA A 106 2.17 13.64 -9.98
CA ALA A 106 1.71 13.08 -11.25
C ALA A 106 2.76 13.28 -12.35
#